data_AF-A0A9W8A9H1-F1
#
_entry.id   AF-A0A9W8A9H1-F1
#
_cell.length_a   1.000
_cell.length_b   1.000
_cell.length_c   1.000
_cell.angle_alpha   90.00
_cell.angle_beta   90.00
_cell.angle_gamma   90.00
#
_symmetry.space_group_name_H-M   'P 1'
#
loop_
_entity.id
_entity.type
_entity.pdbx_description
1 polymer ?
#
loop_
_entity_poly.entity_id
_entity_poly.type
_entity_poly.pdbx_seq_one_letter_code
_entity_poly.pdbx_strand_id
1 'polypeptide(L)'
;MGKSLVAAAAEVPTSVPRPHYLEAAHTPGSSDPTDPPPLYSESVSISVGSSGTAPLPPMPTPATHGPSYPLPAAPSHSGYGGHIRYETTGEDEIVSYDPVLNRDADVLTAFILENRGPPQLLVEVKGFHLEDQPHVMGHHSGRNEDAGYNTDTHGGSRVVIDFQTKLDISPFIAPEPAVFVRPLATRQTDAPIATKDIKWSAASDTTPEDVGASSSSSSRPLATGASRTLDTKKSLQVNVAERTSDDSDRPSLDDPQRDLLTTRVNPPVAVTRTVRDVAAEYVARDRYLKELVVEKVVMWDLEKVRRDLERVFRDRGYRHHLRVTFINRRHRIHVRSPNTLMRLYHNCWVRTFLYITCLWILVMPVMWILNYRGTMDDEIKLDYAVQISPEEFLERNRFALLDNLRFA
;
A
#
# COMPACT_ATOMS: atom_id res chain seq x y z
N MET A 1 -39.39 -30.02 -45.49
CA MET A 1 -40.33 -29.13 -44.77
C MET A 1 -39.72 -28.78 -43.43
N GLY A 2 -38.89 -27.73 -43.39
CA GLY A 2 -38.23 -27.26 -42.17
C GLY A 2 -39.00 -26.08 -41.57
N LYS A 3 -39.27 -26.11 -40.27
CA LYS A 3 -39.87 -25.00 -39.53
C LYS A 3 -38.78 -24.32 -38.71
N SER A 4 -38.52 -23.07 -39.07
CA SER A 4 -37.67 -22.10 -38.40
C SER A 4 -38.36 -21.62 -37.12
N LEU A 5 -37.66 -21.69 -35.98
CA LEU A 5 -38.08 -21.10 -34.71
C LEU A 5 -37.30 -19.80 -34.52
N VAL A 6 -37.98 -18.68 -34.78
CA VAL A 6 -37.50 -17.32 -34.49
C VAL A 6 -37.90 -17.00 -33.05
N ALA A 7 -36.90 -16.83 -32.18
CA ALA A 7 -37.10 -16.37 -30.81
C ALA A 7 -37.28 -14.84 -30.80
N ALA A 8 -38.41 -14.39 -30.24
CA ALA A 8 -38.74 -13.00 -30.05
C ALA A 8 -37.91 -12.40 -28.90
N ALA A 9 -37.22 -11.29 -29.17
CA ALA A 9 -36.58 -10.46 -28.16
C ALA A 9 -37.66 -9.60 -27.48
N ALA A 10 -37.77 -9.72 -26.16
CA ALA A 10 -38.60 -8.85 -25.34
C ALA A 10 -37.79 -7.59 -24.99
N GLU A 11 -38.25 -6.44 -25.48
CA GLU A 11 -37.72 -5.13 -25.11
C GLU A 11 -38.21 -4.77 -23.69
N VAL A 12 -37.25 -4.48 -22.80
CA VAL A 12 -37.50 -3.99 -21.44
C VAL A 12 -37.47 -2.45 -21.48
N PRO A 13 -38.55 -1.73 -21.09
CA PRO A 13 -38.51 -0.29 -21.01
C PRO A 13 -37.84 0.15 -19.69
N THR A 14 -36.58 0.59 -19.76
CA THR A 14 -35.92 1.32 -18.68
C THR A 14 -36.21 2.82 -18.81
N SER A 15 -37.26 3.29 -18.15
CA SER A 15 -37.42 4.72 -17.82
C SER A 15 -37.27 4.89 -16.30
N VAL A 16 -36.07 5.24 -15.87
CA VAL A 16 -35.80 5.68 -14.49
C VAL A 16 -36.08 7.18 -14.43
N PRO A 17 -36.94 7.69 -13.53
CA PRO A 17 -37.16 9.12 -13.39
C PRO A 17 -35.94 9.80 -12.77
N ARG A 18 -35.48 10.88 -13.43
CA ARG A 18 -34.45 11.80 -12.95
C ARG A 18 -34.96 12.53 -11.70
N PRO A 19 -34.18 12.67 -10.61
CA PRO A 19 -34.51 13.58 -9.54
C PRO A 19 -34.38 15.03 -10.05
N HIS A 20 -35.47 15.79 -9.92
CA HIS A 20 -35.50 17.23 -10.16
C HIS A 20 -34.63 17.93 -9.11
N TYR A 21 -33.52 18.50 -9.53
CA TYR A 21 -32.83 19.53 -8.76
C TYR A 21 -33.62 20.83 -8.87
N LEU A 22 -34.00 21.40 -7.74
CA LEU A 22 -34.54 22.75 -7.65
C LEU A 22 -33.40 23.73 -7.95
N GLU A 23 -33.46 24.30 -9.15
CA GLU A 23 -32.60 25.37 -9.63
C GLU A 23 -33.10 26.69 -9.01
N ALA A 24 -32.30 27.25 -8.09
CA ALA A 24 -32.55 28.56 -7.53
C ALA A 24 -32.29 29.62 -8.60
N ALA A 25 -33.36 30.28 -9.05
CA ALA A 25 -33.32 31.36 -10.02
C ALA A 25 -32.57 32.58 -9.46
N HIS A 26 -31.38 32.84 -9.98
CA HIS A 26 -30.73 34.15 -9.91
C HIS A 26 -31.09 34.96 -11.17
N THR A 27 -31.70 36.11 -10.96
CA THR A 27 -32.03 37.15 -11.94
C THR A 27 -30.78 37.68 -12.67
N PRO A 28 -30.82 37.90 -14.00
CA PRO A 28 -29.73 38.50 -14.74
C PRO A 28 -29.80 40.04 -14.70
N GLY A 29 -28.80 40.65 -14.08
CA GLY A 29 -28.52 42.08 -14.16
C GLY A 29 -27.60 42.37 -15.34
N SER A 30 -28.13 43.12 -16.31
CA SER A 30 -27.46 43.69 -17.47
C SER A 30 -26.36 44.70 -17.11
N SER A 31 -25.14 44.52 -17.61
CA SER A 31 -24.27 45.61 -18.05
C SER A 31 -23.10 45.10 -18.91
N ASP A 32 -23.20 45.46 -20.20
CA ASP A 32 -22.18 45.77 -21.22
C ASP A 32 -20.76 45.13 -21.22
N PRO A 33 -20.26 44.67 -22.39
CA PRO A 33 -18.93 44.11 -22.56
C PRO A 33 -18.02 45.05 -23.36
N THR A 34 -17.08 45.76 -22.73
CA THR A 34 -15.88 46.24 -23.43
C THR A 34 -14.78 46.56 -22.44
N ASP A 35 -13.91 45.60 -22.16
CA ASP A 35 -12.49 45.88 -21.85
C ASP A 35 -11.68 44.59 -22.01
N PRO A 36 -10.63 44.57 -22.86
CA PRO A 36 -9.71 43.44 -22.91
C PRO A 36 -8.85 43.39 -21.64
N PRO A 37 -8.49 42.20 -21.14
CA PRO A 37 -7.65 42.07 -19.95
C PRO A 37 -6.26 42.67 -20.19
N PRO A 38 -5.63 43.29 -19.17
CA PRO A 38 -4.26 43.77 -19.28
C PRO A 38 -3.30 42.59 -19.50
N LEU A 39 -2.50 42.69 -20.57
CA LEU A 39 -1.32 41.87 -20.82
C LEU A 39 -0.31 42.09 -19.69
N TYR A 40 -0.18 41.11 -18.80
CA TYR A 40 0.95 41.03 -17.87
C TYR A 40 2.20 40.56 -18.63
N SER A 41 3.03 41.51 -19.04
CA SER A 41 4.42 41.27 -19.42
C SER A 41 5.34 42.02 -18.45
N GLU A 42 5.59 41.43 -17.29
CA GLU A 42 6.72 41.80 -16.45
C GLU A 42 7.72 40.65 -16.43
N SER A 43 8.65 40.69 -17.37
CA SER A 43 9.92 39.99 -17.27
C SER A 43 10.80 40.74 -16.27
N VAL A 44 10.84 40.27 -15.03
CA VAL A 44 11.85 40.71 -14.05
C VAL A 44 13.18 40.05 -14.44
N SER A 45 14.04 40.83 -15.10
CA SER A 45 15.44 40.49 -15.29
C SER A 45 16.20 40.70 -13.97
N ILE A 46 16.38 39.62 -13.21
CA ILE A 46 17.29 39.61 -12.07
C ILE A 46 18.71 39.62 -12.62
N SER A 47 19.35 40.79 -12.61
CA SER A 47 20.79 40.93 -12.82
C SER A 47 21.52 40.36 -11.59
N VAL A 48 22.00 39.13 -11.71
CA VAL A 48 22.88 38.52 -10.72
C VAL A 48 24.22 39.26 -10.80
N GLY A 49 24.48 40.07 -9.77
CA GLY A 49 25.77 40.73 -9.56
C GLY A 49 26.89 39.70 -9.42
N SER A 50 27.86 39.79 -10.33
CA SER A 50 29.14 39.09 -10.27
C SER A 50 29.87 39.52 -9.00
N SER A 51 29.85 38.68 -7.98
CA SER A 51 30.68 38.80 -6.79
C SER A 51 31.85 37.82 -6.93
N GLY A 52 33.06 38.35 -6.78
CA GLY A 52 34.31 37.66 -7.07
C GLY A 52 34.48 36.36 -6.30
N THR A 53 34.61 35.27 -7.05
CA THR A 53 34.98 33.94 -6.56
C THR A 53 36.44 33.96 -6.10
N ALA A 54 36.66 33.85 -4.80
CA ALA A 54 37.95 33.45 -4.25
C ALA A 54 38.23 31.96 -4.63
N PRO A 55 39.47 31.56 -4.93
CA PRO A 55 39.78 30.19 -5.35
C PRO A 55 39.53 29.22 -4.19
N LEU A 56 38.59 28.30 -4.37
CA LEU A 56 38.39 27.19 -3.43
C LEU A 56 39.59 26.23 -3.48
N PRO A 57 39.98 25.63 -2.33
CA PRO A 57 41.00 24.60 -2.28
C PRO A 57 40.57 23.38 -3.11
N PRO A 58 41.52 22.65 -3.74
CA PRO A 58 41.22 21.49 -4.56
C PRO A 58 40.51 20.43 -3.71
N MET A 59 39.30 20.03 -4.13
CA MET A 59 38.58 18.93 -3.52
C MET A 59 39.41 17.64 -3.60
N PRO A 60 39.37 16.77 -2.56
CA PRO A 60 39.94 15.44 -2.64
C PRO A 60 39.22 14.68 -3.76
N THR A 61 40.00 14.17 -4.72
CA THR A 61 39.50 13.32 -5.80
C THR A 61 38.71 12.15 -5.22
N PRO A 62 37.45 11.95 -5.62
CA PRO A 62 36.67 10.80 -5.16
C PRO A 62 37.42 9.52 -5.52
N ALA A 63 37.56 8.64 -4.52
CA ALA A 63 38.24 7.37 -4.64
C ALA A 63 37.75 6.65 -5.90
N THR A 64 38.70 6.32 -6.77
CA THR A 64 38.53 5.56 -7.99
C THR A 64 37.60 4.38 -7.75
N HIS A 65 36.38 4.49 -8.28
CA HIS A 65 35.48 3.36 -8.44
C HIS A 65 36.27 2.25 -9.13
N GLY A 66 36.23 1.04 -8.56
CA GLY A 66 36.83 -0.15 -9.15
C GLY A 66 36.39 -0.34 -10.60
N PRO A 67 37.13 -1.13 -11.40
CA PRO A 67 36.90 -1.27 -12.83
C PRO A 67 35.41 -1.54 -13.10
N SER A 68 34.74 -0.53 -13.66
CA SER A 68 33.42 -0.70 -14.23
C SER A 68 33.59 -1.66 -15.40
N TYR A 69 33.26 -2.93 -15.18
CA TYR A 69 33.18 -3.87 -16.28
C TYR A 69 32.14 -3.29 -17.25
N PRO A 70 32.53 -2.91 -18.49
CA PRO A 70 31.56 -2.50 -19.47
C PRO A 70 30.58 -3.67 -19.61
N LEU A 71 29.30 -3.42 -19.32
CA LEU A 71 28.28 -4.43 -19.59
C LEU A 71 28.47 -4.86 -21.04
N PRO A 72 28.64 -6.16 -21.34
CA PRO A 72 28.72 -6.62 -22.72
C PRO A 72 27.51 -6.07 -23.46
N ALA A 73 27.75 -5.40 -24.59
CA ALA A 73 26.70 -4.82 -25.41
C ALA A 73 25.63 -5.89 -25.61
N ALA A 74 24.41 -5.59 -25.16
CA ALA A 74 23.31 -6.53 -25.20
C ALA A 74 23.20 -7.06 -26.64
N PRO A 75 23.21 -8.39 -26.87
CA PRO A 75 23.04 -8.94 -28.19
C PRO A 75 21.79 -8.31 -28.81
N SER A 76 21.93 -7.76 -30.01
CA SER A 76 20.83 -7.14 -30.73
C SER A 76 19.81 -8.23 -31.08
N HIS A 77 18.80 -8.40 -30.21
CA HIS A 77 17.72 -9.38 -30.34
C HIS A 77 16.72 -9.02 -31.44
N SER A 78 17.18 -8.48 -32.58
CA SER A 78 16.36 -8.15 -33.74
C SER A 78 15.72 -9.37 -34.43
N GLY A 79 16.13 -10.59 -34.05
CA GLY A 79 15.53 -11.83 -34.53
C GLY A 79 14.15 -12.14 -33.93
N TYR A 80 13.82 -11.59 -32.76
CA TYR A 80 12.48 -11.70 -32.17
C TYR A 80 11.62 -10.52 -32.61
N GLY A 81 11.47 -10.34 -33.93
CA GLY A 81 10.64 -9.27 -34.53
C GLY A 81 9.13 -9.41 -34.27
N GLY A 82 8.72 -10.29 -33.36
CA GLY A 82 7.35 -10.37 -32.88
C GLY A 82 7.16 -9.45 -31.68
N HIS A 83 6.25 -8.48 -31.81
CA HIS A 83 5.83 -7.65 -30.69
C HIS A 83 5.32 -8.56 -29.56
N ILE A 84 6.05 -8.64 -28.44
CA ILE A 84 5.63 -9.40 -27.25
C ILE A 84 4.30 -8.83 -26.79
N ARG A 85 3.29 -9.69 -26.62
CA ARG A 85 1.97 -9.24 -26.20
C ARG A 85 1.93 -9.09 -24.68
N TYR A 86 1.55 -7.91 -24.23
CA TYR A 86 1.23 -7.65 -22.83
C TYR A 86 -0.02 -6.78 -22.74
N GLU A 87 -0.67 -6.86 -21.58
CA GLU A 87 -1.84 -6.10 -21.22
C GLU A 87 -1.49 -5.22 -20.01
N THR A 88 -2.10 -4.05 -19.95
CA THR A 88 -1.96 -3.13 -18.81
C THR A 88 -3.20 -3.27 -17.93
N THR A 89 -3.01 -3.62 -16.66
CA THR A 89 -4.12 -3.73 -15.68
C THR A 89 -4.47 -2.34 -15.12
N GLY A 90 -5.58 -2.19 -14.38
CA GLY A 90 -6.07 -0.90 -13.88
C GLY A 90 -5.11 -0.09 -12.99
N GLU A 91 -4.08 -0.70 -12.42
CA GLU A 91 -2.99 -0.03 -11.69
C GLU A 91 -1.76 0.29 -12.56
N ASP A 92 -1.96 0.26 -13.88
CA ASP A 92 -0.92 0.29 -14.90
C ASP A 92 0.13 -0.83 -14.77
N GLU A 93 -0.21 -1.96 -14.15
CA GLU A 93 0.69 -3.11 -14.07
C GLU A 93 0.80 -3.81 -15.42
N ILE A 94 2.01 -4.22 -15.77
CA ILE A 94 2.30 -4.90 -17.03
C ILE A 94 2.10 -6.40 -16.81
N VAL A 95 1.19 -7.01 -17.56
CA VAL A 95 0.91 -8.46 -17.48
C VAL A 95 1.10 -9.08 -18.85
N SER A 96 2.03 -10.03 -18.99
CA SER A 96 2.21 -10.79 -20.21
C SER A 96 1.86 -12.27 -20.02
N TYR A 97 1.13 -12.81 -21.00
CA TYR A 97 0.83 -14.23 -21.15
C TYR A 97 1.48 -14.79 -22.42
N ASP A 98 2.51 -14.13 -22.96
CA ASP A 98 3.11 -14.52 -24.22
C ASP A 98 3.82 -15.89 -24.09
N PRO A 99 3.50 -16.88 -24.95
CA PRO A 99 4.17 -18.17 -24.93
C PRO A 99 5.68 -18.09 -25.13
N VAL A 100 6.19 -17.08 -25.85
CA VAL A 100 7.62 -16.93 -26.15
C VAL A 100 8.42 -16.69 -24.86
N LEU A 101 7.89 -15.87 -23.96
CA LEU A 101 8.50 -15.59 -22.65
C LEU A 101 8.66 -16.84 -21.76
N ASN A 102 7.91 -17.91 -22.05
CA ASN A 102 7.95 -19.14 -21.29
C ASN A 102 8.89 -20.20 -21.89
N ARG A 103 9.43 -19.94 -23.09
CA ARG A 103 10.29 -20.86 -23.88
C ARG A 103 11.74 -20.38 -23.96
N ASP A 104 11.97 -19.07 -23.94
CA ASP A 104 13.31 -18.49 -24.07
C ASP A 104 13.61 -17.53 -22.90
N ALA A 105 14.67 -17.85 -22.16
CA ALA A 105 15.14 -17.07 -21.02
C ALA A 105 15.75 -15.72 -21.43
N ASP A 106 16.35 -15.65 -22.62
CA ASP A 106 16.96 -14.44 -23.13
C ASP A 106 15.89 -13.43 -23.56
N VAL A 107 14.82 -13.90 -24.19
CA VAL A 107 13.65 -13.07 -24.53
C VAL A 107 12.96 -12.57 -23.27
N LEU A 108 12.80 -13.43 -22.25
CA LEU A 108 12.25 -13.03 -20.96
C LEU A 108 13.11 -11.96 -20.27
N THR A 109 14.44 -12.14 -20.27
CA THR A 109 15.38 -11.16 -19.72
C THR A 109 15.30 -9.83 -20.47
N ALA A 110 15.29 -9.87 -21.81
CA ALA A 110 15.13 -8.68 -22.64
C ALA A 110 13.80 -7.96 -22.37
N PHE A 111 12.70 -8.71 -22.24
CA PHE A 111 11.38 -8.15 -21.91
C PHE A 111 11.38 -7.44 -20.54
N ILE A 112 11.99 -8.03 -19.51
CA ILE A 112 12.12 -7.41 -18.19
C ILE A 112 12.96 -6.12 -18.29
N LEU A 113 14.08 -6.16 -19.03
CA LEU A 113 14.96 -5.01 -19.21
C LEU A 113 14.33 -3.90 -20.07
N GLU A 114 13.52 -4.23 -21.06
CA GLU A 114 12.79 -3.26 -21.88
C GLU A 114 11.72 -2.54 -21.05
N ASN A 115 11.06 -3.26 -20.14
CA ASN A 115 10.00 -2.74 -19.29
C ASN A 115 10.49 -2.21 -17.92
N ARG A 116 11.81 -1.98 -17.78
CA ARG A 116 12.46 -1.45 -16.57
C ARG A 116 12.28 0.06 -16.36
N GLY A 117 11.39 0.72 -17.12
CA GLY A 117 11.09 2.14 -16.89
C GLY A 117 10.68 2.41 -15.43
N PRO A 118 10.98 3.61 -14.89
CA PRO A 118 10.73 3.92 -13.49
C PRO A 118 9.25 3.74 -13.12
N PRO A 119 8.94 3.29 -11.89
CA PRO A 119 7.57 3.26 -11.40
C PRO A 119 7.03 4.68 -11.26
N GLN A 120 5.71 4.80 -11.19
CA GLN A 120 5.07 6.07 -10.85
C GLN A 120 4.73 6.08 -9.37
N LEU A 121 5.23 7.08 -8.63
CA LEU A 121 4.99 7.23 -7.20
C LEU A 121 4.26 8.56 -6.97
N LEU A 122 3.04 8.48 -6.45
CA LEU A 122 2.25 9.64 -6.05
C LEU A 122 2.08 9.66 -4.53
N VAL A 123 2.25 10.84 -3.94
CA VAL A 123 1.88 11.11 -2.55
C VAL A 123 0.52 11.77 -2.52
N GLU A 124 -0.45 11.12 -1.92
CA GLU A 124 -1.77 11.66 -1.66
C GLU A 124 -1.85 12.09 -0.20
N VAL A 125 -2.11 13.38 0.03
CA VAL A 125 -2.36 13.93 1.36
C VAL A 125 -3.84 14.29 1.46
N LYS A 126 -4.50 13.72 2.46
CA LYS A 126 -5.93 13.91 2.72
C LYS A 126 -6.14 14.41 4.13
N GLY A 127 -6.68 15.62 4.25
CA GLY A 127 -7.22 16.17 5.50
C GLY A 127 -8.70 15.84 5.61
N PHE A 128 -9.13 15.33 6.76
CA PHE A 128 -10.55 15.12 7.04
C PHE A 128 -10.87 15.31 8.53
N HIS A 129 -12.11 15.70 8.79
CA HIS A 129 -12.69 15.67 10.13
C HIS A 129 -13.90 14.73 10.18
N LEU A 130 -14.28 14.39 11.40
CA LEU A 130 -15.50 13.65 11.68
C LEU A 130 -16.55 14.68 12.10
N GLU A 131 -17.60 14.80 11.29
CA GLU A 131 -18.77 15.59 11.63
C GLU A 131 -19.82 14.66 12.22
N ASP A 132 -20.25 14.95 13.44
CA ASP A 132 -21.41 14.29 14.04
C ASP A 132 -22.64 14.82 13.32
N GLN A 133 -23.29 13.97 12.51
CA GLN A 133 -24.51 14.41 11.86
C GLN A 133 -25.57 14.68 12.93
N PRO A 134 -26.14 15.90 12.99
CA PRO A 134 -27.21 16.18 13.91
C PRO A 134 -28.33 15.20 13.58
N HIS A 135 -28.80 14.49 14.61
CA HIS A 135 -29.84 13.50 14.49
C HIS A 135 -31.04 14.10 13.75
N VAL A 136 -31.28 13.68 12.51
CA VAL A 136 -32.61 13.85 11.94
C VAL A 136 -33.45 12.80 12.65
N MET A 137 -34.14 13.21 13.72
CA MET A 137 -35.19 12.39 14.32
C MET A 137 -36.27 12.20 13.26
N GLY A 138 -36.11 11.17 12.43
CA GLY A 138 -37.21 10.64 11.67
C GLY A 138 -38.23 10.14 12.70
N HIS A 139 -39.31 10.88 12.88
CA HIS A 139 -40.47 10.40 13.64
C HIS A 139 -41.11 9.24 12.87
N HIS A 140 -40.46 8.08 12.86
CA HIS A 140 -41.11 6.83 12.54
C HIS A 140 -41.94 6.46 13.76
N SER A 141 -43.13 7.05 13.85
CA SER A 141 -44.18 6.63 14.78
C SER A 141 -44.71 5.27 14.33
N GLY A 142 -43.91 4.22 14.52
CA GLY A 142 -44.41 2.84 14.49
C GLY A 142 -45.18 2.61 15.78
N ARG A 143 -46.50 2.41 15.68
CA ARG A 143 -47.33 2.05 16.84
C ARG A 143 -47.07 0.57 17.15
N ASN A 144 -46.26 0.30 18.17
CA ASN A 144 -46.13 -1.05 18.71
C ASN A 144 -47.43 -1.42 19.46
N GLU A 145 -47.74 -2.72 19.50
CA GLU A 145 -48.96 -3.26 20.13
C GLU A 145 -49.10 -2.88 21.62
N ASP A 146 -48.00 -2.52 22.27
CA ASP A 146 -47.94 -2.15 23.69
C ASP A 146 -48.08 -0.64 23.99
N ALA A 147 -48.51 0.18 23.02
CA ALA A 147 -48.71 1.64 23.18
C ALA A 147 -47.49 2.47 23.63
N GLY A 148 -46.29 1.88 23.69
CA GLY A 148 -45.03 2.57 23.93
C GLY A 148 -44.42 3.12 22.63
N TYR A 149 -43.94 4.36 22.68
CA TYR A 149 -43.11 4.94 21.62
C TYR A 149 -41.64 4.60 21.89
N ASN A 150 -41.04 3.74 21.07
CA ASN A 150 -39.58 3.57 21.06
C ASN A 150 -38.98 4.50 20.01
N THR A 151 -38.14 5.43 20.45
CA THR A 151 -37.32 6.27 19.58
C THR A 151 -35.92 5.69 19.52
N ASP A 152 -35.64 4.89 18.50
CA ASP A 152 -34.28 4.43 18.22
C ASP A 152 -33.49 5.59 17.61
N THR A 153 -32.46 6.04 18.34
CA THR A 153 -31.59 7.13 17.89
C THR A 153 -30.26 6.53 17.44
N HIS A 154 -30.02 6.47 16.12
CA HIS A 154 -28.72 6.11 15.58
C HIS A 154 -27.90 7.39 15.31
N GLY A 155 -26.82 7.59 16.05
CA GLY A 155 -25.82 8.62 15.75
C GLY A 155 -24.86 8.15 14.68
N GLY A 156 -24.88 8.78 13.50
CA GLY A 156 -23.92 8.54 12.44
C GLY A 156 -22.83 9.61 12.45
N SER A 157 -21.56 9.20 12.57
CA SER A 157 -20.43 10.09 12.29
C SER A 157 -20.11 10.04 10.79
N ARG A 158 -19.99 11.20 10.15
CA ARG A 158 -19.62 11.32 8.73
C ARG A 158 -18.20 11.82 8.61
N VAL A 159 -17.39 11.16 7.79
CA VAL A 159 -16.08 11.67 7.38
C VAL A 159 -16.28 12.79 6.35
N VAL A 160 -15.93 14.02 6.70
CA VAL A 160 -15.92 15.17 5.80
C VAL A 160 -14.48 15.43 5.37
N ILE A 161 -14.24 15.47 4.06
CA ILE A 161 -12.92 15.69 3.49
C ILE A 161 -12.73 17.19 3.35
N ASP A 162 -11.77 17.74 4.08
CA ASP A 162 -11.48 19.18 4.07
C ASP A 162 -10.64 19.54 2.84
N PHE A 163 -9.61 18.74 2.58
CA PHE A 163 -8.77 18.89 1.40
C PHE A 163 -8.16 17.55 0.99
N GLN A 164 -7.82 17.46 -0.29
CA GLN A 164 -7.13 16.31 -0.87
C GLN A 164 -6.20 16.79 -1.96
N THR A 165 -4.91 16.51 -1.81
CA THR A 165 -3.87 16.91 -2.78
C THR A 165 -3.00 15.73 -3.15
N LYS A 166 -2.53 15.72 -4.40
CA LYS A 166 -1.69 14.66 -4.95
C LYS A 166 -0.41 15.28 -5.50
N LEU A 167 0.73 14.81 -5.02
CA LEU A 167 2.06 15.21 -5.46
C LEU A 167 2.70 14.08 -6.23
N ASP A 168 3.25 14.38 -7.39
CA ASP A 168 3.96 13.41 -8.22
C ASP A 168 5.47 13.42 -7.92
N ILE A 169 6.02 12.26 -7.54
CA ILE A 169 7.45 12.08 -7.27
C ILE A 169 8.15 11.41 -8.44
N SER A 170 7.40 10.86 -9.39
CA SER A 170 7.92 10.12 -10.55
C SER A 170 9.04 10.85 -11.30
N PRO A 171 8.99 12.19 -11.49
CA PRO A 171 10.07 12.92 -12.16
C PRO A 171 11.42 12.91 -11.43
N PHE A 172 11.43 12.62 -10.13
CA PHE A 172 12.64 12.58 -9.30
C PHE A 172 13.19 11.17 -9.10
N ILE A 173 12.52 10.15 -9.66
CA ILE A 173 13.00 8.77 -9.60
C ILE A 173 14.09 8.60 -10.67
N ALA A 174 15.23 8.03 -10.29
CA ALA A 174 16.29 7.75 -11.23
C ALA A 174 15.78 6.84 -12.36
N PRO A 175 16.14 7.11 -13.63
CA PRO A 175 15.63 6.34 -14.77
C PRO A 175 16.17 4.91 -14.80
N GLU A 176 17.34 4.65 -14.20
CA GLU A 176 17.97 3.35 -14.16
C GLU A 176 17.89 2.72 -12.75
N PRO A 177 17.32 1.51 -12.61
CA PRO A 177 17.30 0.81 -11.35
C PRO A 177 18.61 0.08 -11.07
N ALA A 178 18.94 -0.06 -9.79
CA ALA A 178 19.83 -1.11 -9.33
C ALA A 178 19.05 -2.44 -9.31
N VAL A 179 19.59 -3.45 -9.97
CA VAL A 179 18.92 -4.74 -10.15
C VAL A 179 19.37 -5.71 -9.07
N PHE A 180 18.44 -6.17 -8.24
CA PHE A 180 18.72 -7.14 -7.18
C PHE A 180 17.82 -8.36 -7.30
N VAL A 181 18.43 -9.53 -7.38
CA VAL A 181 17.71 -10.81 -7.20
C VAL A 181 17.77 -11.15 -5.73
N ARG A 182 16.65 -11.03 -5.03
CA ARG A 182 16.54 -11.50 -3.66
C ARG A 182 15.93 -12.90 -3.74
N PRO A 183 16.64 -13.97 -3.34
CA PRO A 183 15.93 -15.21 -3.05
C PRO A 183 14.87 -14.84 -2.01
N LEU A 184 13.58 -15.22 -2.17
CA LEU A 184 12.69 -15.11 -1.00
C LEU A 184 13.47 -15.82 0.09
N ALA A 185 13.74 -15.09 1.17
CA ALA A 185 14.08 -15.74 2.42
C ALA A 185 12.96 -16.76 2.58
N THR A 186 13.29 -18.04 2.36
CA THR A 186 12.35 -19.13 2.24
C THR A 186 11.34 -18.87 3.33
N ARG A 187 10.10 -18.54 2.94
CA ARG A 187 9.06 -18.08 3.87
C ARG A 187 9.22 -19.00 5.07
N GLN A 188 9.68 -18.47 6.21
CA GLN A 188 10.30 -19.27 7.27
C GLN A 188 9.19 -20.00 8.04
N THR A 189 8.40 -20.80 7.32
CA THR A 189 7.31 -21.66 7.76
C THR A 189 7.82 -23.07 8.05
N ASP A 190 9.07 -23.37 7.67
CA ASP A 190 9.70 -24.67 7.93
C ASP A 190 10.64 -24.64 9.14
N ALA A 191 10.69 -23.54 9.90
CA ALA A 191 11.04 -23.71 11.30
C ALA A 191 9.88 -24.53 11.89
N PRO A 192 10.10 -25.79 12.33
CA PRO A 192 9.08 -26.49 13.08
C PRO A 192 8.66 -25.52 14.17
N ILE A 193 7.35 -25.28 14.29
CA ILE A 193 6.82 -24.50 15.40
C ILE A 193 7.38 -25.21 16.63
N ALA A 194 8.44 -24.66 17.20
CA ALA A 194 8.90 -25.05 18.50
C ALA A 194 7.72 -24.65 19.36
N THR A 195 6.90 -25.66 19.69
CA THR A 195 5.83 -25.57 20.66
C THR A 195 6.54 -25.19 21.95
N LYS A 196 6.78 -23.90 22.12
CA LYS A 196 7.17 -23.33 23.38
C LYS A 196 5.95 -23.59 24.24
N ASP A 197 6.04 -24.60 25.09
CA ASP A 197 4.99 -25.00 26.01
C ASP A 197 4.48 -23.75 26.73
N ILE A 198 3.32 -23.24 26.29
CA ILE A 198 2.62 -22.15 26.96
C ILE A 198 2.03 -22.80 28.21
N LYS A 199 2.83 -22.82 29.28
CA LYS A 199 2.40 -23.22 30.61
C LYS A 199 1.40 -22.17 31.10
N TRP A 200 0.11 -22.49 30.95
CA TRP A 200 -0.97 -21.75 31.60
C TRP A 200 -0.74 -21.82 33.12
N SER A 201 -0.23 -20.74 33.70
CA SER A 201 -0.30 -20.55 35.15
C SER A 201 -1.73 -20.15 35.46
N ALA A 202 -2.45 -21.06 36.13
CA ALA A 202 -3.73 -20.76 36.73
C ALA A 202 -3.54 -19.58 37.70
N ALA A 203 -4.19 -18.46 37.40
CA ALA A 203 -4.31 -17.36 38.34
C ALA A 203 -5.11 -17.87 39.54
N SER A 204 -4.44 -17.99 40.69
CA SER A 204 -5.06 -18.30 41.96
C SER A 204 -5.95 -17.14 42.40
N ASP A 205 -7.17 -17.51 42.78
CA ASP A 205 -8.18 -16.75 43.50
C ASP A 205 -7.57 -15.85 44.58
N THR A 206 -7.79 -14.54 44.47
CA THR A 206 -7.66 -13.60 45.58
C THR A 206 -9.07 -13.16 45.99
N THR A 207 -9.55 -13.76 47.07
CA THR A 207 -10.68 -13.28 47.87
C THR A 207 -10.37 -11.93 48.51
N PRO A 208 -11.28 -10.94 48.46
CA PRO A 208 -11.19 -9.76 49.30
C PRO A 208 -11.88 -10.02 50.65
N GLU A 209 -11.13 -9.83 51.74
CA GLU A 209 -11.65 -9.83 53.10
C GLU A 209 -12.52 -8.59 53.39
N ASP A 210 -13.56 -8.84 54.17
CA ASP A 210 -14.52 -7.92 54.77
C ASP A 210 -13.87 -6.81 55.62
N VAL A 211 -14.30 -5.56 55.42
CA VAL A 211 -14.36 -4.56 56.50
C VAL A 211 -15.63 -3.72 56.38
N GLY A 212 -16.57 -3.96 57.30
CA GLY A 212 -17.04 -2.94 58.23
C GLY A 212 -18.00 -1.86 57.72
N ALA A 213 -19.26 -2.02 58.13
CA ALA A 213 -20.39 -1.13 57.96
C ALA A 213 -20.21 0.30 58.53
N SER A 214 -20.87 1.27 57.88
CA SER A 214 -21.73 2.23 58.59
C SER A 214 -22.81 2.79 57.66
N SER A 215 -23.99 2.92 58.25
CA SER A 215 -25.31 3.16 57.68
C SER A 215 -25.64 4.64 57.45
N SER A 216 -26.40 4.97 56.39
CA SER A 216 -27.63 5.77 56.50
C SER A 216 -28.45 5.79 55.21
N SER A 217 -29.64 5.19 55.30
CA SER A 217 -30.91 5.43 54.61
C SER A 217 -31.00 6.50 53.50
N SER A 218 -31.54 6.12 52.34
CA SER A 218 -32.80 6.70 51.82
C SER A 218 -33.29 5.96 50.54
N SER A 219 -34.46 5.33 50.68
CA SER A 219 -35.56 5.26 49.70
C SER A 219 -35.34 4.60 48.32
N ARG A 220 -35.73 3.32 48.28
CA ARG A 220 -36.26 2.55 47.14
C ARG A 220 -37.69 3.05 46.78
N PRO A 221 -38.28 2.78 45.58
CA PRO A 221 -38.54 1.38 45.17
C PRO A 221 -38.44 0.99 43.69
N LEU A 222 -38.19 -0.32 43.54
CA LEU A 222 -38.65 -1.33 42.55
C LEU A 222 -38.51 -1.03 41.04
N ALA A 223 -37.60 -1.72 40.34
CA ALA A 223 -37.77 -3.04 39.67
C ALA A 223 -38.57 -2.90 38.36
N THR A 224 -38.05 -3.21 37.17
CA THR A 224 -37.58 -4.51 36.63
C THR A 224 -36.84 -4.22 35.31
N GLY A 225 -35.71 -4.83 34.99
CA GLY A 225 -35.67 -6.13 34.32
C GLY A 225 -34.58 -6.12 33.24
N ALA A 226 -33.97 -7.28 33.03
CA ALA A 226 -32.71 -7.55 32.34
C ALA A 226 -32.58 -7.04 30.90
N SER A 227 -31.38 -6.58 30.53
CA SER A 227 -30.69 -7.15 29.37
C SER A 227 -29.17 -6.90 29.45
N ARG A 228 -28.41 -7.99 29.37
CA ARG A 228 -26.95 -8.04 29.33
C ARG A 228 -26.50 -7.82 27.88
N THR A 229 -25.70 -6.82 27.61
CA THR A 229 -24.83 -6.77 26.44
C THR A 229 -23.38 -6.61 26.88
N LEU A 230 -22.56 -7.57 26.45
CA LEU A 230 -21.13 -7.68 26.70
C LEU A 230 -20.38 -6.70 25.79
N ASP A 231 -19.99 -5.55 26.30
CA ASP A 231 -19.00 -4.67 25.68
C ASP A 231 -17.59 -5.12 26.07
N THR A 232 -16.95 -5.86 25.18
CA THR A 232 -15.52 -6.21 25.30
C THR A 232 -14.67 -5.09 24.72
N LYS A 233 -14.46 -4.02 25.50
CA LYS A 233 -13.45 -2.99 25.22
C LYS A 233 -12.10 -3.48 25.74
N LYS A 234 -11.26 -4.00 24.84
CA LYS A 234 -9.87 -4.38 25.14
C LYS A 234 -8.99 -3.15 24.96
N SER A 235 -8.83 -2.35 26.02
CA SER A 235 -7.84 -1.28 26.11
C SER A 235 -6.46 -1.91 26.38
N LEU A 236 -5.55 -1.75 25.43
CA LEU A 236 -4.13 -2.03 25.61
C LEU A 236 -3.50 -0.84 26.34
N GLN A 237 -3.35 -0.93 27.65
CA GLN A 237 -2.43 -0.09 28.41
C GLN A 237 -1.05 -0.77 28.42
N VAL A 238 -0.08 -0.14 27.75
CA VAL A 238 1.33 -0.50 27.82
C VAL A 238 1.91 0.16 29.06
N ASN A 239 1.99 -0.57 30.17
CA ASN A 239 2.75 -0.16 31.34
C ASN A 239 4.22 -0.54 31.12
N VAL A 240 5.04 0.46 30.78
CA VAL A 240 6.50 0.38 30.83
C VAL A 240 6.90 0.50 32.29
N ALA A 241 7.13 -0.63 32.95
CA ALA A 241 7.74 -0.68 34.27
C ALA A 241 9.27 -0.66 34.10
N GLU A 242 9.86 0.49 34.40
CA GLU A 242 11.29 0.69 34.58
C GLU A 242 11.74 -0.08 35.83
N ARG A 243 12.43 -1.21 35.64
CA ARG A 243 13.15 -1.90 36.72
C ARG A 243 14.60 -1.43 36.69
N THR A 244 14.91 -0.50 37.56
CA THR A 244 16.27 -0.28 38.07
C THR A 244 16.58 -1.38 39.08
N SER A 245 17.45 -2.32 38.70
CA SER A 245 18.10 -3.21 39.64
C SER A 245 19.59 -2.97 39.55
N ASP A 246 20.08 -2.20 40.52
CA ASP A 246 21.44 -2.27 41.04
C ASP A 246 21.77 -3.74 41.32
N ASP A 247 22.84 -4.23 40.70
CA ASP A 247 23.49 -5.46 41.14
C ASP A 247 24.99 -5.21 41.13
N SER A 248 25.46 -4.77 42.29
CA SER A 248 26.85 -4.84 42.69
C SER A 248 27.05 -6.23 43.30
N ASP A 249 27.85 -7.09 42.67
CA ASP A 249 28.94 -7.81 43.35
C ASP A 249 29.67 -8.83 42.44
N ARG A 250 30.99 -8.72 42.49
CA ARG A 250 32.04 -9.58 41.89
C ARG A 250 32.12 -10.92 42.66
N PRO A 251 32.65 -12.03 42.08
CA PRO A 251 34.11 -12.25 42.03
C PRO A 251 34.64 -13.03 40.79
N SER A 252 35.83 -12.67 40.28
CA SER A 252 37.10 -13.46 40.28
C SER A 252 37.08 -14.72 39.39
N LEU A 253 37.86 -14.87 38.33
CA LEU A 253 39.33 -15.01 38.20
C LEU A 253 39.61 -16.43 37.68
N ASP A 254 40.42 -16.51 36.62
CA ASP A 254 41.11 -17.69 36.08
C ASP A 254 40.31 -18.83 35.45
N ASP A 255 40.17 -18.75 34.11
CA ASP A 255 40.15 -19.95 33.28
C ASP A 255 41.07 -19.77 32.06
N PRO A 256 42.24 -20.43 32.01
CA PRO A 256 43.20 -20.30 30.93
C PRO A 256 42.89 -21.30 29.80
N GLN A 257 42.83 -20.79 28.57
CA GLN A 257 43.07 -21.55 27.33
C GLN A 257 42.37 -22.91 27.20
N ARG A 258 41.07 -22.92 26.86
CA ARG A 258 40.51 -24.03 26.08
C ARG A 258 39.58 -23.52 24.97
N ASP A 259 40.01 -23.83 23.75
CA ASP A 259 39.18 -23.97 22.54
C ASP A 259 38.62 -22.72 21.86
N LEU A 260 39.48 -21.72 21.62
CA LEU A 260 39.30 -20.73 20.55
C LEU A 260 39.61 -21.31 19.15
N LEU A 261 39.15 -22.53 18.88
CA LEU A 261 38.87 -23.01 17.51
C LEU A 261 37.41 -22.72 17.20
N THR A 262 36.99 -21.45 17.38
CA THR A 262 35.87 -20.90 16.63
C THR A 262 36.26 -21.02 15.16
N THR A 263 35.89 -22.15 14.59
CA THR A 263 35.88 -22.40 13.15
C THR A 263 35.19 -21.19 12.56
N ARG A 264 35.99 -20.32 11.94
CA ARG A 264 35.50 -19.12 11.26
C ARG A 264 34.68 -19.64 10.11
N VAL A 265 33.41 -19.95 10.38
CA VAL A 265 32.42 -20.30 9.38
C VAL A 265 32.36 -19.07 8.50
N ASN A 266 33.10 -19.11 7.39
CA ASN A 266 33.00 -18.09 6.37
C ASN A 266 31.50 -17.98 6.08
N PRO A 267 30.90 -16.78 6.23
CA PRO A 267 29.51 -16.63 5.88
C PRO A 267 29.37 -17.16 4.45
N PRO A 268 28.39 -18.05 4.19
CA PRO A 268 28.23 -18.66 2.88
C PRO A 268 28.25 -17.53 1.86
N VAL A 269 29.22 -17.58 0.94
CA VAL A 269 29.40 -16.56 -0.10
C VAL A 269 28.07 -16.47 -0.83
N ALA A 270 27.36 -15.36 -0.63
CA ALA A 270 26.06 -15.15 -1.23
C ALA A 270 26.25 -15.12 -2.74
N VAL A 271 25.88 -16.22 -3.41
CA VAL A 271 25.94 -16.32 -4.86
C VAL A 271 24.98 -15.26 -5.40
N THR A 272 25.52 -14.21 -6.01
CA THR A 272 24.73 -13.16 -6.65
C THR A 272 24.08 -13.74 -7.89
N ARG A 273 22.78 -14.06 -7.80
CA ARG A 273 21.99 -14.49 -8.96
C ARG A 273 21.74 -13.31 -9.88
N THR A 274 21.88 -13.53 -11.19
CA THR A 274 21.53 -12.54 -12.21
C THR A 274 20.07 -12.68 -12.63
N VAL A 275 19.47 -11.65 -13.23
CA VAL A 275 18.10 -11.72 -13.79
C VAL A 275 17.98 -12.83 -14.83
N ARG A 276 19.04 -13.04 -15.62
CA ARG A 276 19.12 -14.12 -16.61
C ARG A 276 19.02 -15.49 -15.95
N ASP A 277 19.67 -15.69 -14.81
CA ASP A 277 19.62 -16.97 -14.09
C ASP A 277 18.21 -17.26 -13.59
N VAL A 278 17.52 -16.25 -13.06
CA VAL A 278 16.12 -16.38 -12.62
C VAL A 278 15.19 -16.63 -13.81
N ALA A 279 15.41 -15.96 -14.94
CA ALA A 279 14.66 -16.20 -16.17
C ALA A 279 14.89 -17.61 -16.72
N ALA A 280 16.14 -18.10 -16.70
CA ALA A 280 16.49 -19.45 -17.11
C ALA A 280 15.84 -20.50 -16.20
N GLU A 281 15.87 -20.27 -14.88
CA GLU A 281 15.16 -21.12 -13.92
C GLU A 281 13.65 -21.10 -14.18
N TYR A 282 13.07 -19.93 -14.47
CA TYR A 282 11.65 -19.80 -14.81
C TYR A 282 11.25 -20.59 -16.06
N VAL A 283 12.07 -20.53 -17.11
CA VAL A 283 11.84 -21.26 -18.35
C VAL A 283 12.02 -22.77 -18.14
N ALA A 284 13.06 -23.19 -17.40
CA ALA A 284 13.36 -24.59 -17.13
C ALA A 284 12.30 -25.31 -16.30
N ARG A 285 11.54 -24.60 -15.46
CA ARG A 285 10.44 -25.20 -14.69
C ARG A 285 9.24 -25.54 -15.58
N ASP A 286 8.97 -26.83 -15.73
CA ASP A 286 7.79 -27.37 -16.42
C ASP A 286 6.55 -27.40 -15.50
N ARG A 287 6.04 -26.21 -15.16
CA ARG A 287 4.84 -26.04 -14.32
C ARG A 287 3.72 -25.38 -15.12
N TYR A 288 2.51 -25.90 -14.97
CA TYR A 288 1.31 -25.36 -15.62
C TYR A 288 0.92 -23.95 -15.12
N LEU A 289 1.21 -23.61 -13.86
CA LEU A 289 0.87 -22.30 -13.29
C LEU A 289 2.13 -21.62 -12.77
N LYS A 290 3.04 -21.29 -13.70
CA LYS A 290 4.19 -20.44 -13.36
C LYS A 290 3.84 -18.96 -13.52
N GLU A 291 4.25 -18.18 -12.52
CA GLU A 291 4.18 -16.73 -12.48
C GLU A 291 5.53 -16.21 -11.98
N LEU A 292 6.10 -15.27 -12.73
CA LEU A 292 7.28 -14.49 -12.35
C LEU A 292 6.80 -13.06 -12.10
N VAL A 293 7.07 -12.55 -10.90
CA VAL A 293 6.74 -11.18 -10.52
C VAL A 293 8.04 -10.41 -10.37
N VAL A 294 8.14 -9.30 -11.10
CA VAL A 294 9.21 -8.32 -10.94
C VAL A 294 8.62 -7.10 -10.26
N GLU A 295 9.11 -6.78 -9.06
CA GLU A 295 8.67 -5.64 -8.27
C GLU A 295 9.66 -4.47 -8.42
N LYS A 296 9.15 -3.28 -8.71
CA LYS A 296 9.91 -2.03 -8.75
C LYS A 296 9.77 -1.36 -7.40
N VAL A 297 10.85 -1.33 -6.64
CA VAL A 297 10.90 -0.77 -5.30
C VAL A 297 11.55 0.60 -5.36
N VAL A 298 10.87 1.62 -4.84
CA VAL A 298 11.44 2.97 -4.73
C VAL A 298 12.17 3.08 -3.40
N MET A 299 13.49 3.26 -3.45
CA MET A 299 14.36 3.43 -2.30
C MET A 299 14.29 4.89 -1.83
N TRP A 300 13.31 5.18 -0.97
CA TRP A 300 13.09 6.50 -0.39
C TRP A 300 12.58 6.39 1.04
N ASP A 301 12.91 7.36 1.90
CA ASP A 301 12.42 7.39 3.28
C ASP A 301 10.98 7.92 3.34
N LEU A 302 10.03 7.05 2.98
CA LEU A 302 8.60 7.37 2.94
C LEU A 302 8.07 7.79 4.32
N GLU A 303 8.64 7.25 5.40
CA GLU A 303 8.23 7.58 6.77
C GLU A 303 8.69 8.99 7.18
N LYS A 304 9.88 9.41 6.75
CA LYS A 304 10.33 10.79 6.93
C LYS A 304 9.46 11.76 6.14
N VAL A 305 9.18 11.48 4.87
CA VAL A 305 8.30 12.31 4.03
C VAL A 305 6.91 12.45 4.65
N ARG A 306 6.33 11.34 5.13
CA ARG A 306 5.05 11.34 5.86
C ARG A 306 5.10 12.26 7.08
N ARG A 307 6.09 12.09 7.95
CA ARG A 307 6.24 12.88 9.18
C ARG A 307 6.45 14.36 8.90
N ASP A 308 7.26 14.70 7.91
CA ASP A 308 7.55 16.10 7.58
C ASP A 308 6.36 16.79 6.90
N LEU A 309 5.60 16.07 6.05
CA LEU A 309 4.31 16.55 5.55
C LEU A 309 3.35 16.82 6.70
N GLU A 310 3.12 15.84 7.57
CA GLU A 310 2.25 16.00 8.74
C GLU A 310 2.66 17.22 9.58
N ARG A 311 3.96 17.38 9.86
CA ARG A 311 4.49 18.55 10.58
C ARG A 311 4.12 19.87 9.89
N VAL A 312 4.32 19.98 8.57
CA VAL A 312 3.99 21.20 7.81
C VAL A 312 2.50 21.57 7.92
N PHE A 313 1.60 20.59 7.89
CA PHE A 313 0.16 20.83 8.05
C PHE A 313 -0.19 21.20 9.50
N ARG A 314 0.43 20.56 10.50
CA ARG A 314 0.23 20.87 11.93
C ARG A 314 0.72 22.27 12.30
N ASP A 315 1.89 22.67 11.79
CA ASP A 315 2.49 24.00 12.03
C ASP A 315 1.62 25.13 11.46
N ARG A 316 0.76 24.82 10.48
CA ARG A 316 -0.21 25.76 9.90
C ARG A 316 -1.55 25.81 10.63
N GLY A 317 -1.72 25.01 11.68
CA GLY A 317 -2.91 25.03 12.50
C GLY A 317 -3.99 24.03 12.07
N TYR A 318 -3.72 23.12 11.13
CA TYR A 318 -4.66 22.06 10.81
C TYR A 318 -4.71 21.03 11.95
N ARG A 319 -5.82 20.99 12.70
CA ARG A 319 -5.97 20.20 13.93
C ARG A 319 -6.68 18.86 13.74
N HIS A 320 -7.30 18.62 12.60
CA HIS A 320 -8.07 17.40 12.33
C HIS A 320 -7.19 16.21 11.91
N HIS A 321 -7.79 15.18 11.30
CA HIS A 321 -7.06 13.97 10.92
C HIS A 321 -6.38 14.16 9.57
N LEU A 322 -5.11 13.78 9.51
CA LEU A 322 -4.31 13.76 8.29
C LEU A 322 -4.02 12.32 7.91
N ARG A 323 -4.15 12.01 6.62
CA ARG A 323 -3.77 10.72 6.06
C ARG A 323 -2.88 10.96 4.85
N VAL A 324 -1.64 10.49 4.95
CA VAL A 324 -0.66 10.50 3.84
C VAL A 324 -0.55 9.09 3.27
N THR A 325 -0.98 8.90 2.03
CA THR A 325 -0.96 7.62 1.31
C THR A 325 0.02 7.70 0.15
N PHE A 326 0.82 6.65 -0.03
CA PHE A 326 1.73 6.50 -1.16
C PHE A 326 1.08 5.56 -2.16
N ILE A 327 0.84 6.05 -3.38
CA ILE A 327 0.21 5.30 -4.47
C ILE A 327 1.30 4.94 -5.46
N ASN A 328 1.58 3.65 -5.57
CA ASN A 328 2.52 3.09 -6.55
C ASN A 328 1.76 2.62 -7.78
N ARG A 329 2.13 3.12 -8.96
CA ARG A 329 1.63 2.66 -10.27
C ARG A 329 2.78 2.13 -11.09
N ARG A 330 2.50 1.21 -12.02
CA ARG A 330 3.53 0.58 -12.90
C ARG A 330 4.66 -0.10 -12.12
N HIS A 331 4.40 -0.49 -10.87
CA HIS A 331 5.42 -1.00 -9.96
C HIS A 331 5.62 -2.52 -10.08
N ARG A 332 4.82 -3.21 -10.88
CA ARG A 332 4.91 -4.66 -11.08
C ARG A 332 4.87 -5.06 -12.53
N ILE A 333 5.67 -6.08 -12.84
CA ILE A 333 5.65 -6.80 -14.12
C ILE A 333 5.34 -8.25 -13.80
N HIS A 334 4.21 -8.71 -14.30
CA HIS A 334 3.75 -10.09 -14.19
C HIS A 334 4.02 -10.82 -15.50
N VAL A 335 4.87 -11.84 -15.46
CA VAL A 335 5.03 -12.79 -16.56
C VAL A 335 4.37 -14.09 -16.14
N ARG A 336 3.35 -14.50 -16.88
CA ARG A 336 2.56 -15.69 -16.59
C ARG A 336 2.69 -16.72 -17.71
N SER A 337 2.50 -17.98 -17.35
CA SER A 337 2.33 -19.04 -18.34
C SER A 337 1.13 -18.75 -19.28
N PRO A 338 1.17 -19.17 -20.56
CA PRO A 338 0.15 -18.85 -21.55
C PRO A 338 -1.16 -19.63 -21.39
N ASN A 339 -1.34 -20.34 -20.27
CA ASN A 339 -2.42 -21.28 -20.09
C ASN A 339 -3.78 -20.59 -19.96
N THR A 340 -4.79 -21.13 -20.64
CA THR A 340 -6.18 -20.63 -20.60
C THR A 340 -6.75 -20.69 -19.20
N LEU A 341 -6.36 -21.69 -18.39
CA LEU A 341 -6.74 -21.79 -16.98
C LEU A 341 -6.26 -20.58 -16.16
N MET A 342 -5.04 -20.09 -16.41
CA MET A 342 -4.51 -18.91 -15.72
C MET A 342 -5.33 -17.67 -16.07
N ARG A 343 -5.67 -17.49 -17.35
CA ARG A 343 -6.55 -16.39 -17.79
C ARG A 343 -7.95 -16.48 -17.20
N LEU A 344 -8.52 -17.68 -17.17
CA LEU A 344 -9.84 -17.94 -16.59
C LEU A 344 -9.85 -17.61 -15.09
N TYR A 345 -8.80 -18.01 -14.36
CA TYR A 345 -8.66 -17.77 -12.93
C TYR A 345 -8.56 -16.28 -12.56
N HIS A 346 -7.92 -15.47 -13.39
CA HIS A 346 -7.80 -14.02 -13.15
C HIS A 346 -9.00 -13.21 -13.65
N ASN A 347 -9.92 -13.82 -14.38
CA ASN A 347 -11.10 -13.11 -14.86
C ASN A 347 -12.09 -12.89 -13.70
N CYS A 348 -12.40 -11.61 -13.43
CA CYS A 348 -13.35 -11.21 -12.38
C CYS A 348 -14.72 -11.87 -12.55
N TRP A 349 -15.22 -12.01 -13.79
CA TRP A 349 -16.52 -12.64 -14.07
C TRP A 349 -16.55 -14.11 -13.71
N VAL A 350 -15.46 -14.84 -13.97
CA VAL A 350 -15.36 -16.27 -13.63
C VAL A 350 -15.35 -16.42 -12.11
N ARG A 351 -14.61 -15.57 -11.39
CA ARG A 351 -14.60 -15.57 -9.91
C ARG A 351 -15.99 -15.31 -9.35
N THR A 352 -16.69 -14.30 -9.86
CA THR A 352 -18.07 -13.99 -9.45
C THR A 352 -19.03 -15.14 -9.76
N PHE A 353 -18.92 -15.74 -10.95
CA PHE A 353 -19.74 -16.90 -11.33
C PHE A 353 -19.48 -18.12 -10.43
N LEU A 354 -18.21 -18.42 -10.14
CA LEU A 354 -17.82 -19.50 -9.22
C LEU A 354 -18.33 -19.25 -7.80
N TYR A 355 -18.41 -18.00 -7.38
CA TYR A 355 -18.97 -17.62 -6.08
C TYR A 355 -20.49 -17.86 -6.04
N ILE A 356 -21.23 -17.36 -7.05
CA ILE A 356 -22.70 -17.49 -7.15
C ILE A 356 -23.13 -18.96 -7.23
N THR A 357 -22.41 -19.76 -8.01
CA THR A 357 -22.73 -21.19 -8.21
C THR A 357 -22.28 -22.09 -7.06
N CYS A 358 -21.68 -21.53 -6.00
CA CYS A 358 -21.05 -22.27 -4.89
C CYS A 358 -19.95 -23.27 -5.32
N LEU A 359 -19.51 -23.24 -6.59
CA LEU A 359 -18.43 -24.08 -7.12
C LEU A 359 -17.05 -23.73 -6.53
N TRP A 360 -16.92 -22.56 -5.91
CA TRP A 360 -15.69 -22.14 -5.23
C TRP A 360 -15.23 -23.12 -4.15
N ILE A 361 -16.13 -23.87 -3.49
CA ILE A 361 -15.79 -24.88 -2.47
C ILE A 361 -14.96 -26.02 -3.06
N LEU A 362 -15.23 -26.42 -4.30
CA LEU A 362 -14.49 -27.47 -4.99
C LEU A 362 -13.25 -26.92 -5.72
N VAL A 363 -13.37 -25.72 -6.30
CA VAL A 363 -12.29 -25.11 -7.08
C VAL A 363 -11.15 -24.60 -6.20
N MET A 364 -11.44 -24.05 -5.02
CA MET A 364 -10.42 -23.52 -4.11
C MET A 364 -9.37 -24.57 -3.67
N PRO A 365 -9.70 -25.76 -3.17
CA PRO A 365 -8.69 -26.74 -2.77
C PRO A 365 -7.85 -27.23 -3.96
N VAL A 366 -8.47 -27.42 -5.13
CA VAL A 366 -7.73 -27.79 -6.36
C VAL A 366 -6.78 -26.67 -6.77
N MET A 367 -7.24 -25.42 -6.81
CA MET A 367 -6.41 -24.27 -7.12
C MET A 367 -5.31 -24.05 -6.08
N TRP A 368 -5.60 -24.27 -4.79
CA TRP A 368 -4.59 -24.20 -3.74
C TRP A 368 -3.52 -25.26 -3.96
N ILE A 369 -3.86 -26.51 -4.27
CA ILE A 369 -2.88 -27.58 -4.56
C ILE A 369 -2.05 -27.23 -5.81
N LEU A 370 -2.67 -26.68 -6.85
CA LEU A 370 -1.97 -26.28 -8.08
C LEU A 370 -1.10 -25.03 -7.89
N ASN A 371 -1.54 -24.06 -7.09
CA ASN A 371 -0.86 -22.78 -6.90
C ASN A 371 0.18 -22.80 -5.76
N TYR A 372 -0.05 -23.57 -4.70
CA TYR A 372 0.92 -23.78 -3.61
C TYR A 372 2.23 -24.36 -4.14
N ARG A 373 2.17 -25.07 -5.28
CA ARG A 373 3.34 -25.59 -5.99
C ARG A 373 3.78 -24.71 -7.15
N GLY A 374 3.16 -23.57 -7.43
CA GLY A 374 3.31 -22.83 -8.69
C GLY A 374 4.12 -21.55 -8.59
N THR A 375 4.03 -20.84 -7.48
CA THR A 375 4.70 -19.55 -7.30
C THR A 375 6.22 -19.73 -7.20
N MET A 376 6.95 -18.89 -7.93
CA MET A 376 8.40 -18.77 -7.76
C MET A 376 8.64 -18.12 -6.40
N ASP A 377 9.48 -18.76 -5.58
CA ASP A 377 9.95 -18.12 -4.37
C ASP A 377 10.91 -16.96 -4.69
N ASP A 378 11.53 -16.91 -5.86
CA ASP A 378 12.42 -15.80 -6.18
C ASP A 378 11.63 -14.56 -6.61
N GLU A 379 11.84 -13.47 -5.88
CA GLU A 379 11.29 -12.15 -6.20
C GLU A 379 12.41 -11.28 -6.78
N ILE A 380 12.24 -10.86 -8.02
CA ILE A 380 13.16 -9.90 -8.66
C ILE A 380 12.74 -8.51 -8.21
N LYS A 381 13.61 -7.81 -7.48
CA LYS A 381 13.38 -6.41 -7.08
C LYS A 381 14.27 -5.48 -7.91
N LEU A 382 13.65 -4.47 -8.49
CA LEU A 382 14.31 -3.38 -9.19
C LEU A 382 14.28 -2.16 -8.26
N ASP A 383 15.43 -1.83 -7.68
CA ASP A 383 15.54 -0.76 -6.69
C ASP A 383 15.84 0.57 -7.40
N TYR A 384 14.91 1.52 -7.30
CA TYR A 384 15.05 2.85 -7.88
C TYR A 384 15.41 3.86 -6.80
N ALA A 385 16.56 4.52 -6.95
CA ALA A 385 16.93 5.63 -6.08
C ALA A 385 16.11 6.88 -6.43
N VAL A 386 15.64 7.59 -5.42
CA VAL A 386 15.05 8.93 -5.61
C VAL A 386 16.16 9.97 -5.50
N GLN A 387 16.25 10.84 -6.51
CA GLN A 387 17.31 11.84 -6.62
C GLN A 387 17.08 13.05 -5.71
N ILE A 388 15.83 13.31 -5.30
CA ILE A 388 15.47 14.42 -4.42
C ILE A 388 15.44 13.98 -2.95
N SER A 389 16.00 14.80 -2.07
CA SER A 389 15.88 14.58 -0.63
C SER A 389 14.43 14.80 -0.17
N PRO A 390 13.96 14.12 0.89
CA PRO A 390 12.64 14.36 1.48
C PRO A 390 12.37 15.84 1.82
N GLU A 391 13.40 16.54 2.31
CA GLU A 391 13.33 17.93 2.75
C GLU A 391 13.17 18.86 1.55
N GLU A 392 14.02 18.71 0.53
CA GLU A 392 13.97 19.51 -0.69
C GLU A 392 12.65 19.28 -1.46
N PHE A 393 12.16 18.04 -1.49
CA PHE A 393 10.86 17.72 -2.07
C PHE A 393 9.74 18.49 -1.38
N LEU A 394 9.75 18.55 -0.05
CA LEU A 394 8.76 19.27 0.74
C LEU A 394 8.87 20.79 0.52
N GLU A 395 10.08 21.34 0.50
CA GLU A 395 10.31 22.77 0.24
C GLU A 395 9.79 23.18 -1.14
N ARG A 396 10.09 22.38 -2.17
CA ARG A 396 9.65 22.63 -3.54
C ARG A 396 8.13 22.59 -3.69
N ASN A 397 7.45 21.69 -2.97
CA ASN A 397 6.00 21.54 -3.02
C ASN A 397 5.26 22.35 -1.95
N ARG A 398 5.98 23.08 -1.09
CA ARG A 398 5.41 23.78 0.07
C ARG A 398 4.30 24.74 -0.34
N PHE A 399 4.48 25.54 -1.38
CA PHE A 399 3.47 26.50 -1.83
C PHE A 399 2.19 25.82 -2.31
N ALA A 400 2.30 24.76 -3.12
CA ALA A 400 1.15 23.99 -3.60
C ALA A 400 0.38 23.31 -2.44
N LEU A 401 1.09 22.81 -1.43
CA LEU A 401 0.48 22.22 -0.24
C LEU A 401 -0.28 23.28 0.58
N LEU A 402 0.29 24.47 0.72
CA LEU A 402 -0.29 25.56 1.51
C LEU A 402 -1.47 26.24 0.83
N ASP A 403 -1.48 26.32 -0.49
CA ASP A 403 -2.58 26.93 -1.22
C ASP A 403 -3.87 26.10 -1.08
N ASN A 404 -3.74 24.77 -1.09
CA ASN A 404 -4.85 23.84 -0.85
C ASN A 404 -5.44 23.93 0.57
N LEU A 405 -4.65 24.38 1.54
CA LEU A 405 -5.11 24.56 2.93
C LEU A 405 -5.96 25.81 3.13
N ARG A 406 -5.83 26.84 2.29
CA ARG A 406 -6.55 28.11 2.47
C ARG A 406 -8.07 27.99 2.29
N PHE A 407 -8.51 26.92 1.66
CA PHE A 407 -9.92 26.65 1.34
C PHE A 407 -10.60 25.68 2.33
N ALA A 408 -9.88 25.24 3.35
CA ALA A 408 -10.35 24.39 4.45
C ALA A 408 -10.41 25.21 5.74
#